data_AF-A0A940A9Y9-F1
#
_entry.id   AF-A0A940A9Y9-F1
#
_cell.length_a   1.000
_cell.length_b   1.000
_cell.length_c   1.000
_cell.angle_alpha   90.00
_cell.angle_beta   90.00
_cell.angle_gamma   90.00
#
_symmetry.space_group_name_H-M   'P 1'
#
loop_
_entity.id
_entity.type
_entity.pdbx_description
1 polymer ?
#
loop_
_entity_poly.entity_id
_entity_poly.type
_entity_poly.pdbx_seq_one_letter_code
_entity_poly.pdbx_strand_id
1 'polypeptide(L)'
;MTSRKLQSVSGISPALFSTLCEIYTSDNPKVDLEKLDTSDIPVLLRILRNTHRHYLEATIVAIHDNVHRMTQMCSPENSAVINRFFDDYELDIKTHIHFEEKVVFKYIEGLLKGERDSRFSVDMLREMHDDAEDKLTDFKNIVMSHLPDSDTSDARYEVLVGILNVEDAIRRHTVIEEKVLMPLAELLEKGHTKAQANPEEKDSQDILSEREKEIVKEVARGLTNKEIADKLFISVFTVTTHRKNITQKLGIKTIAGLTVYALMNGLISQTDIEL
;
A
#
# COMPACT_ATOMS: atom_id res chain seq x y z
N MET A 1 -0.54 32.97 -0.83
CA MET A 1 0.74 32.81 -1.58
C MET A 1 0.40 32.54 -3.04
N THR A 2 0.96 33.27 -4.00
CA THR A 2 0.71 33.04 -5.43
C THR A 2 1.40 31.78 -5.93
N SER A 3 0.74 31.02 -6.81
CA SER A 3 1.22 29.76 -7.43
C SER A 3 2.66 29.84 -7.98
N ARG A 4 3.07 30.97 -8.58
CA ARG A 4 4.45 31.20 -9.05
C ARG A 4 5.50 31.25 -7.93
N LYS A 5 5.13 31.69 -6.73
CA LYS A 5 6.05 31.79 -5.57
C LYS A 5 6.30 30.43 -4.92
N LEU A 6 5.34 29.51 -5.01
CA LEU A 6 5.47 28.13 -4.52
C LEU A 6 6.47 27.33 -5.38
N GLN A 7 6.35 27.45 -6.70
CA GLN A 7 7.24 26.76 -7.65
C GLN A 7 8.70 27.21 -7.51
N SER A 8 8.95 28.51 -7.29
CA SER A 8 10.31 29.06 -7.15
C SER A 8 11.00 28.74 -5.82
N VAL A 9 10.25 28.40 -4.76
CA VAL A 9 10.81 28.21 -3.40
C VAL A 9 10.88 26.73 -3.01
N SER A 10 9.94 25.91 -3.48
CA SER A 10 9.81 24.51 -3.04
C SER A 10 9.99 23.47 -4.15
N GLY A 11 10.02 23.91 -5.42
CA GLY A 11 10.00 23.03 -6.59
C GLY A 11 8.67 22.29 -6.79
N ILE A 12 7.65 22.53 -5.97
CA ILE A 12 6.33 21.92 -6.10
C ILE A 12 5.57 22.61 -7.26
N SER A 13 5.08 21.82 -8.21
CA SER A 13 4.21 22.33 -9.27
C SER A 13 2.85 22.75 -8.69
N PRO A 14 2.16 23.75 -9.28
CA PRO A 14 0.84 24.16 -8.80
C PRO A 14 -0.18 23.02 -8.79
N ALA A 15 -0.11 22.11 -9.76
CA ALA A 15 -0.97 20.94 -9.85
C ALA A 15 -0.68 19.92 -8.73
N LEU A 16 0.60 19.65 -8.45
CA LEU A 16 1.00 18.82 -7.33
C LEU A 16 0.55 19.42 -6.00
N PHE A 17 0.73 20.74 -5.81
CA PHE A 17 0.28 21.42 -4.60
C PHE A 17 -1.23 21.27 -4.38
N SER A 18 -2.05 21.53 -5.41
CA SER A 18 -3.50 21.35 -5.33
C SER A 18 -3.88 19.90 -5.05
N THR A 19 -3.20 18.93 -5.65
CA THR A 19 -3.42 17.50 -5.41
C THR A 19 -3.11 17.13 -3.96
N LEU A 20 -1.98 17.60 -3.41
CA LEU A 20 -1.64 17.39 -2.01
C LEU A 20 -2.68 18.04 -1.09
N CYS A 21 -3.12 19.27 -1.36
CA CYS A 21 -4.20 19.89 -0.58
C CYS A 21 -5.48 19.05 -0.60
N GLU A 22 -5.89 18.52 -1.76
CA GLU A 22 -7.05 17.64 -1.86
C GLU A 22 -6.87 16.38 -1.00
N ILE A 23 -5.70 15.74 -1.06
CA ILE A 23 -5.38 14.54 -0.24
C ILE A 23 -5.42 14.83 1.26
N TYR A 24 -4.91 15.99 1.69
CA TYR A 24 -4.85 16.33 3.11
C TYR A 24 -6.14 16.93 3.68
N THR A 25 -7.08 17.37 2.84
CA THR A 25 -8.30 18.06 3.30
C THR A 25 -9.60 17.32 2.99
N SER A 26 -9.56 16.25 2.20
CA SER A 26 -10.74 15.50 1.76
C SER A 26 -10.73 14.06 2.30
N ASP A 27 -11.90 13.61 2.77
CA ASP A 27 -12.10 12.20 3.15
C ASP A 27 -12.10 11.26 1.95
N ASN A 28 -12.36 11.75 0.74
CA ASN A 28 -12.27 10.95 -0.48
C ASN A 28 -11.58 11.76 -1.58
N PRO A 29 -10.25 11.85 -1.53
CA PRO A 29 -9.52 12.77 -2.38
C PRO A 29 -9.58 12.34 -3.84
N LYS A 30 -9.88 13.32 -4.70
CA LYS A 30 -9.90 13.14 -6.15
C LYS A 30 -8.54 13.51 -6.72
N VAL A 31 -7.81 12.50 -7.20
CA VAL A 31 -6.53 12.71 -7.88
C VAL A 31 -6.78 12.81 -9.39
N ASP A 32 -6.35 13.91 -9.98
CA ASP A 32 -6.39 14.16 -11.43
C ASP A 32 -4.98 14.00 -12.01
N LEU A 33 -4.64 12.77 -12.39
CA LEU A 33 -3.33 12.41 -12.92
C LEU A 33 -2.99 13.16 -14.23
N GLU A 34 -3.98 13.60 -15.00
CA GLU A 34 -3.75 14.32 -16.25
C GLU A 34 -3.09 15.68 -16.04
N LYS A 35 -3.22 16.26 -14.84
CA LYS A 35 -2.59 17.54 -14.48
C LYS A 35 -1.17 17.38 -13.94
N LEU A 36 -0.75 16.16 -13.65
CA LEU A 36 0.57 15.86 -13.10
C LEU A 36 1.54 15.44 -14.19
N ASP A 37 2.82 15.47 -13.85
CA ASP A 37 3.90 15.09 -14.74
C ASP A 37 4.97 14.26 -14.01
N THR A 38 5.70 13.43 -14.74
CA THR A 38 6.81 12.63 -14.18
C THR A 38 7.90 13.48 -13.50
N SER A 39 8.03 14.76 -13.85
CA SER A 39 8.90 15.72 -13.17
C SER A 39 8.48 16.04 -11.73
N ASP A 40 7.26 15.68 -11.30
CA ASP A 40 6.80 15.80 -9.91
C ASP A 40 7.36 14.69 -8.99
N ILE A 41 7.82 13.55 -9.55
CA ILE A 41 8.29 12.38 -8.80
C ILE A 41 9.41 12.72 -7.79
N PRO A 42 10.46 13.50 -8.12
CA PRO A 42 11.50 13.84 -7.14
C PRO A 42 10.98 14.59 -5.92
N VAL A 43 9.91 15.37 -6.09
CA VAL A 43 9.26 16.10 -5.00
C VAL A 43 8.41 15.16 -4.16
N LEU A 44 7.66 14.26 -4.79
CA LEU A 44 6.88 13.21 -4.12
C LEU A 44 7.78 12.32 -3.25
N LEU A 45 8.87 11.79 -3.81
CA LEU A 45 9.84 10.97 -3.06
C LEU A 45 10.41 11.70 -1.84
N ARG A 46 10.67 13.01 -1.97
CA ARG A 46 11.15 13.83 -0.84
C ARG A 46 10.09 13.99 0.24
N ILE A 47 8.83 14.19 -0.13
CA ILE A 47 7.71 14.31 0.81
C ILE A 47 7.54 12.99 1.57
N LEU A 48 7.42 11.86 0.85
CA LEU A 48 7.23 10.53 1.44
C LEU A 48 8.38 10.17 2.39
N ARG A 49 9.64 10.42 2.00
CA ARG A 49 10.82 10.26 2.88
C ARG A 49 10.76 11.09 4.16
N ASN A 50 10.28 12.32 4.07
CA ASN A 50 10.15 13.16 5.26
C ASN A 50 9.03 12.65 6.16
N THR A 51 7.95 12.14 5.59
CA THR A 51 6.87 11.47 6.31
C THR A 51 7.39 10.21 7.02
N HIS A 52 8.14 9.34 6.33
CA HIS A 52 8.80 8.17 6.92
C HIS A 52 9.69 8.53 8.10
N ARG A 53 10.55 9.55 7.93
CA ARG A 53 11.40 10.03 9.02
C ARG A 53 10.57 10.45 10.23
N HIS A 54 9.52 11.24 10.00
CA HIS A 54 8.66 11.69 11.09
C HIS A 54 7.94 10.53 11.81
N TYR A 55 7.47 9.52 11.07
CA TYR A 55 6.87 8.33 11.67
C TYR A 55 7.85 7.58 12.57
N LEU A 56 9.05 7.30 12.06
CA LEU A 56 10.06 6.54 12.78
C LEU A 56 10.65 7.31 13.97
N GLU A 57 10.86 8.63 13.85
CA GLU A 57 11.57 9.42 14.86
C GLU A 57 10.64 10.07 15.90
N ALA A 58 9.37 10.29 15.57
CA ALA A 58 8.46 11.03 16.43
C ALA A 58 7.13 10.28 16.66
N THR A 59 6.46 9.86 15.59
CA THR A 59 5.07 9.40 15.73
C THR A 59 4.97 8.05 16.44
N ILE A 60 5.75 7.05 16.01
CA ILE A 60 5.78 5.72 16.64
C ILE A 60 6.30 5.84 18.09
N VAL A 61 7.34 6.64 18.31
CA VAL A 61 7.92 6.88 19.65
C VAL A 61 6.86 7.44 20.61
N ALA A 62 6.09 8.44 20.18
CA ALA A 62 5.04 9.02 21.00
C ALA A 62 3.92 8.00 21.34
N ILE A 63 3.52 7.16 20.38
CA ILE A 63 2.53 6.10 20.65
C ILE A 63 3.10 5.06 21.60
N HIS A 64 4.35 4.64 21.42
CA HIS A 64 5.02 3.70 22.31
C HIS A 64 4.99 4.22 23.76
N ASP A 65 5.36 5.48 23.99
CA ASP A 65 5.33 6.09 25.32
C ASP A 65 3.93 6.13 25.94
N ASN A 66 2.91 6.39 25.11
CA ASN A 66 1.52 6.41 25.55
C ASN A 66 0.99 5.01 25.88
N VAL A 67 1.30 4.02 25.03
CA VAL A 67 0.97 2.60 25.24
C VAL A 67 1.64 2.08 26.50
N HIS A 68 2.91 2.44 26.73
CA HIS A 68 3.61 2.08 27.95
C HIS A 68 2.93 2.64 29.21
N ARG A 69 2.56 3.93 29.20
CA ARG A 69 1.83 4.57 30.31
C ARG A 69 0.48 3.90 30.57
N MET A 70 -0.26 3.58 29.52
CA MET A 70 -1.56 2.91 29.62
C MET A 70 -1.45 1.47 30.16
N THR A 71 -0.47 0.70 29.68
CA THR A 71 -0.32 -0.71 30.04
C THR A 71 0.16 -0.91 31.48
N GLN A 72 0.77 0.10 32.11
CA GLN A 72 1.06 0.11 33.55
C GLN A 72 -0.20 0.07 34.43
N MET A 73 -1.34 0.48 33.90
CA MET A 73 -2.63 0.52 34.60
C MET A 73 -3.51 -0.70 34.30
N CYS A 74 -3.08 -1.57 33.39
CA CYS A 74 -3.80 -2.77 32.98
C CYS A 74 -3.44 -3.98 33.86
N SER A 75 -4.24 -5.05 33.79
CA SER A 75 -3.80 -6.35 34.31
C SER A 75 -2.53 -6.81 33.56
N PRO A 76 -1.66 -7.62 34.19
CA PRO A 76 -0.46 -8.15 33.53
C PRO A 76 -0.77 -8.87 32.20
N GLU A 77 -1.90 -9.56 32.13
CA GLU A 77 -2.37 -10.27 30.93
C GLU A 77 -2.72 -9.30 29.80
N ASN A 78 -3.54 -8.27 30.07
CA ASN A 78 -3.91 -7.26 29.08
C ASN A 78 -2.70 -6.43 28.64
N SER A 79 -1.81 -6.09 29.59
CA SER A 79 -0.55 -5.39 29.34
C SER A 79 0.33 -6.17 28.35
N ALA A 80 0.49 -7.48 28.55
CA ALA A 80 1.28 -8.33 27.66
C ALA A 80 0.68 -8.41 26.25
N VAL A 81 -0.65 -8.52 26.13
CA VAL A 81 -1.34 -8.56 24.83
C VAL A 81 -1.15 -7.25 24.08
N ILE A 82 -1.41 -6.11 24.72
CA ILE A 82 -1.32 -4.79 24.09
C ILE A 82 0.12 -4.51 23.63
N ASN A 83 1.12 -4.76 24.49
CA ASN A 83 2.52 -4.52 24.13
C ASN A 83 2.97 -5.39 22.96
N ARG A 84 2.63 -6.69 22.98
CA ARG A 84 2.97 -7.59 21.86
C ARG A 84 2.38 -7.11 20.53
N PHE A 85 1.10 -6.72 20.52
CA PHE A 85 0.47 -6.23 19.31
C PHE A 85 1.07 -4.90 18.82
N PHE A 86 1.44 -4.01 19.75
CA PHE A 86 2.12 -2.78 19.38
C PHE A 86 3.52 -3.04 18.80
N ASP A 87 4.29 -3.97 19.39
CA ASP A 87 5.61 -4.36 18.90
C ASP A 87 5.54 -4.96 17.49
N ASP A 88 4.56 -5.86 17.26
CA ASP A 88 4.31 -6.47 15.95
C ASP A 88 3.94 -5.37 14.92
N TYR A 89 3.05 -4.45 15.30
CA TYR A 89 2.66 -3.31 14.47
C TYR A 89 3.84 -2.38 14.11
N GLU A 90 4.67 -2.02 15.10
CA GLU A 90 5.85 -1.19 14.90
C GLU A 90 6.87 -1.87 13.96
N LEU A 91 7.08 -3.17 14.12
CA LEU A 91 7.97 -3.96 13.26
C LEU A 91 7.49 -3.96 11.81
N ASP A 92 6.18 -4.08 11.60
CA ASP A 92 5.58 -4.12 10.27
C ASP A 92 5.74 -2.77 9.55
N ILE A 93 5.45 -1.65 10.21
CA ILE A 93 5.70 -0.31 9.63
C ILE A 93 7.17 -0.14 9.27
N LYS A 94 8.09 -0.54 10.18
CA LYS A 94 9.54 -0.43 9.92
C LYS A 94 9.96 -1.26 8.73
N THR A 95 9.41 -2.46 8.59
CA THR A 95 9.70 -3.37 7.47
C THR A 95 9.16 -2.80 6.15
N HIS A 96 7.94 -2.28 6.16
CA HIS A 96 7.31 -1.60 5.03
C HIS A 96 8.12 -0.39 4.56
N ILE A 97 8.41 0.55 5.45
CA ILE A 97 9.23 1.74 5.15
C ILE A 97 10.61 1.33 4.62
N HIS A 98 11.21 0.29 5.20
CA HIS A 98 12.49 -0.22 4.71
C HIS A 98 12.39 -0.75 3.27
N PHE A 99 11.34 -1.50 2.96
CA PHE A 99 11.08 -2.00 1.61
C PHE A 99 10.90 -0.86 0.61
N GLU A 100 10.06 0.14 0.94
CA GLU A 100 9.87 1.33 0.11
C GLU A 100 11.20 2.05 -0.14
N GLU A 101 11.96 2.38 0.91
CA GLU A 101 13.20 3.15 0.80
C GLU A 101 14.32 2.42 0.06
N LYS A 102 14.42 1.09 0.24
CA LYS A 102 15.53 0.28 -0.31
C LYS A 102 15.23 -0.35 -1.65
N VAL A 103 13.96 -0.59 -1.96
CA VAL A 103 13.55 -1.29 -3.17
C VAL A 103 12.75 -0.35 -4.07
N VAL A 104 11.58 0.09 -3.62
CA VAL A 104 10.64 0.85 -4.46
C VAL A 104 11.22 2.20 -4.90
N PHE A 105 11.62 3.04 -3.95
CA PHE A 105 12.16 4.37 -4.23
C PHE A 105 13.49 4.30 -4.97
N LYS A 106 14.29 3.26 -4.73
CA LYS A 106 15.55 3.04 -5.47
C LYS A 106 15.30 2.69 -6.92
N TYR A 107 14.29 1.85 -7.18
CA TYR A 107 13.85 1.55 -8.53
C TYR A 107 13.33 2.79 -9.26
N ILE A 108 12.45 3.57 -8.64
CA ILE A 108 11.91 4.81 -9.21
C ILE A 108 13.03 5.85 -9.47
N GLU A 109 14.01 5.97 -8.56
CA GLU A 109 15.20 6.81 -8.78
C GLU A 109 16.04 6.33 -9.97
N GLY A 110 16.13 5.02 -10.20
CA GLY A 110 16.75 4.45 -11.39
C GLY A 110 16.01 4.86 -12.66
N LEU A 111 14.67 4.73 -12.67
CA LEU A 111 13.83 5.15 -13.79
C LEU A 111 14.05 6.63 -14.16
N LEU A 112 14.18 7.51 -13.15
CA LEU A 112 14.47 8.95 -13.37
C LEU A 112 15.83 9.21 -14.04
N LYS A 113 16.78 8.29 -13.90
CA LYS A 113 18.09 8.33 -14.58
C LYS A 113 18.07 7.64 -15.94
N GLY A 114 16.94 7.07 -16.34
CA GLY A 114 16.82 6.24 -17.54
C GLY A 114 17.34 4.80 -17.34
N GLU A 115 17.64 4.40 -16.11
CA GLU A 115 18.02 3.03 -15.77
C GLU A 115 16.74 2.17 -15.67
N ARG A 116 16.77 0.97 -16.25
CA ARG A 116 15.68 -0.01 -16.12
C ARG A 116 16.26 -1.34 -15.66
N ASP A 117 15.73 -1.86 -14.56
CA ASP A 117 16.08 -3.20 -14.06
C ASP A 117 15.02 -4.19 -14.54
N SER A 118 15.38 -5.11 -15.43
CA SER A 118 14.44 -6.09 -15.99
C SER A 118 13.88 -7.08 -14.97
N ARG A 119 14.40 -7.10 -13.73
CA ARG A 119 13.91 -7.96 -12.65
C ARG A 119 12.70 -7.37 -11.91
N PHE A 120 12.41 -6.09 -12.12
CA PHE A 120 11.33 -5.38 -11.45
C PHE A 120 10.47 -4.63 -12.48
N SER A 121 9.21 -4.43 -12.12
CA SER A 121 8.32 -3.45 -12.75
C SER A 121 7.59 -2.67 -11.67
N VAL A 122 7.08 -1.48 -12.00
CA VAL A 122 6.26 -0.71 -11.04
C VAL A 122 5.05 -1.52 -10.58
N ASP A 123 4.40 -2.24 -11.49
CA ASP A 123 3.25 -3.10 -11.15
C ASP A 123 3.65 -4.25 -10.22
N MET A 124 4.79 -4.91 -10.47
CA MET A 124 5.28 -5.98 -9.60
C MET A 124 5.61 -5.45 -8.20
N LEU A 125 6.23 -4.28 -8.10
CA LEU A 125 6.57 -3.67 -6.82
C LEU A 125 5.33 -3.22 -6.04
N ARG A 126 4.30 -2.75 -6.74
CA ARG A 126 2.98 -2.43 -6.16
C ARG A 126 2.32 -3.67 -5.55
N GLU A 127 2.40 -4.81 -6.25
CA GLU A 127 1.81 -6.07 -5.76
C GLU A 127 2.59 -6.71 -4.60
N MET A 128 3.88 -6.38 -4.45
CA MET A 128 4.71 -6.82 -3.33
C MET A 128 4.53 -5.96 -2.07
N HIS A 129 3.87 -4.81 -2.19
CA HIS A 129 3.63 -3.89 -1.09
C HIS A 129 2.58 -4.49 -0.13
N ASP A 130 2.95 -4.58 1.16
CA ASP A 130 2.06 -5.08 2.22
C ASP A 130 1.21 -3.92 2.76
N ASP A 131 -0.12 -4.09 2.76
CA ASP A 131 -1.08 -3.12 3.28
C ASP A 131 -0.96 -3.03 4.82
N ALA A 132 -0.02 -2.21 5.29
CA ALA A 132 0.18 -1.94 6.72
C ALA A 132 -1.06 -1.32 7.40
N GLU A 133 -2.03 -0.80 6.63
CA GLU A 133 -3.28 -0.19 7.08
C GLU A 133 -4.21 -1.18 7.81
N ASP A 134 -4.27 -2.44 7.37
CA ASP A 134 -5.19 -3.42 7.97
C ASP A 134 -4.78 -3.79 9.42
N LYS A 135 -3.47 -3.80 9.71
CA LYS A 135 -2.94 -4.11 11.05
C LYS A 135 -3.18 -3.01 12.07
N LEU A 136 -3.28 -1.76 11.61
CA LEU A 136 -3.66 -0.61 12.45
C LEU A 136 -5.09 -0.73 12.99
N THR A 137 -6.00 -1.19 12.14
CA THR A 137 -7.41 -1.36 12.51
C THR A 137 -7.54 -2.44 13.58
N ASP A 138 -6.80 -3.53 13.46
CA ASP A 138 -6.74 -4.59 14.48
C ASP A 138 -6.12 -4.09 15.78
N PHE A 139 -5.02 -3.33 15.71
CA PHE A 139 -4.40 -2.73 16.89
C PHE A 139 -5.37 -1.80 17.64
N LYS A 140 -6.08 -0.93 16.91
CA LYS A 140 -7.12 -0.06 17.47
C LYS A 140 -8.20 -0.87 18.19
N ASN A 141 -8.71 -1.94 17.56
CA ASN A 141 -9.76 -2.78 18.15
C ASN A 141 -9.28 -3.50 19.41
N ILE A 142 -8.04 -3.96 19.43
CA ILE A 142 -7.43 -4.66 20.57
C ILE A 142 -7.22 -3.68 21.73
N VAL A 143 -6.68 -2.50 21.46
CA VAL A 143 -6.55 -1.43 22.45
C VAL A 143 -7.93 -1.09 23.01
N MET A 144 -8.93 -0.82 22.15
CA MET A 144 -10.29 -0.53 22.60
C MET A 144 -10.90 -1.63 23.47
N SER A 145 -10.64 -2.90 23.17
CA SER A 145 -11.25 -4.06 23.86
C SER A 145 -10.57 -4.42 25.19
N HIS A 146 -9.31 -4.04 25.38
CA HIS A 146 -8.52 -4.44 26.56
C HIS A 146 -8.19 -3.29 27.51
N LEU A 147 -8.73 -2.10 27.21
CA LEU A 147 -8.66 -0.93 28.08
C LEU A 147 -9.47 -1.15 29.38
N PRO A 148 -8.95 -0.79 30.56
CA PRO A 148 -9.62 -1.04 31.85
C PRO A 148 -10.91 -0.21 32.01
N ASP A 149 -12.05 -0.81 32.35
CA ASP A 149 -13.37 -0.14 32.39
C ASP A 149 -13.48 1.06 33.35
N SER A 150 -12.57 1.19 34.33
CA SER A 150 -12.69 2.14 35.42
C SER A 150 -12.00 3.50 35.21
N ASP A 151 -11.37 3.72 34.06
CA ASP A 151 -10.39 4.81 33.93
C ASP A 151 -10.84 5.97 33.02
N THR A 152 -10.94 7.15 33.62
CA THR A 152 -11.21 8.46 32.98
C THR A 152 -9.91 9.21 32.63
N SER A 153 -8.76 8.53 32.54
CA SER A 153 -7.45 9.18 32.38
C SER A 153 -7.21 9.79 31.00
N ASP A 154 -6.46 10.90 30.99
CA ASP A 154 -5.91 11.55 29.79
C ASP A 154 -5.09 10.57 28.93
N ALA A 155 -4.46 9.56 29.55
CA ALA A 155 -3.63 8.58 28.85
C ALA A 155 -4.41 7.74 27.82
N ARG A 156 -5.67 7.36 28.12
CA ARG A 156 -6.53 6.64 27.17
C ARG A 156 -6.82 7.51 25.96
N TYR A 157 -7.19 8.76 26.20
CA TYR A 157 -7.46 9.72 25.13
C TYR A 157 -6.20 9.96 24.28
N GLU A 158 -5.03 10.12 24.90
CA GLU A 158 -3.74 10.29 24.23
C GLU A 158 -3.34 9.09 23.36
N VAL A 159 -3.54 7.85 23.82
CA VAL A 159 -3.31 6.65 23.02
C VAL A 159 -4.27 6.62 21.83
N LEU A 160 -5.57 6.81 22.06
CA LEU A 160 -6.58 6.75 20.99
C LEU A 160 -6.35 7.83 19.93
N VAL A 161 -6.11 9.08 20.34
CA VAL A 161 -5.77 10.17 19.41
C VAL A 161 -4.45 9.89 18.70
N GLY A 162 -3.46 9.34 19.39
CA GLY A 162 -2.20 8.92 18.76
C GLY A 162 -2.42 7.90 17.65
N ILE A 163 -3.18 6.84 17.92
CA ILE A 163 -3.53 5.79 16.95
C ILE A 163 -4.29 6.39 15.77
N LEU A 164 -5.33 7.21 16.02
CA LEU A 164 -6.12 7.86 14.97
C LEU A 164 -5.26 8.77 14.07
N ASN A 165 -4.33 9.52 14.66
CA ASN A 165 -3.43 10.38 13.90
C ASN A 165 -2.48 9.57 13.02
N VAL A 166 -2.00 8.41 13.49
CA VAL A 166 -1.16 7.53 12.67
C VAL A 166 -1.95 6.85 11.56
N GLU A 167 -3.16 6.37 11.87
CA GLU A 167 -4.08 5.80 10.87
C GLU A 167 -4.35 6.78 9.75
N ASP A 168 -4.77 8.01 10.09
CA ASP A 168 -5.04 9.06 9.13
C ASP A 168 -3.78 9.51 8.36
N ALA A 169 -2.62 9.53 9.03
CA ALA A 169 -1.37 9.85 8.36
C ALA A 169 -0.95 8.75 7.35
N ILE A 170 -0.97 7.48 7.76
CA ILE A 170 -0.63 6.32 6.90
C ILE A 170 -1.59 6.22 5.73
N ARG A 171 -2.89 6.45 5.98
CA ARG A 171 -3.89 6.51 4.91
C ARG A 171 -3.55 7.58 3.86
N ARG A 172 -3.19 8.79 4.28
CA ARG A 172 -2.79 9.86 3.34
C ARG A 172 -1.48 9.54 2.64
N HIS A 173 -0.52 8.94 3.33
CA HIS A 173 0.74 8.46 2.75
C HIS A 173 0.47 7.45 1.64
N THR A 174 -0.33 6.43 1.92
CA THR A 174 -0.76 5.40 0.98
C THR A 174 -1.50 6.00 -0.22
N VAL A 175 -2.36 6.99 -0.01
CA VAL A 175 -3.02 7.68 -1.13
C VAL A 175 -2.01 8.42 -2.02
N ILE A 176 -1.00 9.07 -1.46
CA ILE A 176 0.05 9.74 -2.26
C ILE A 176 0.87 8.70 -3.03
N GLU A 177 1.22 7.59 -2.38
CA GLU A 177 1.95 6.50 -3.02
C GLU A 177 1.14 5.88 -4.16
N GLU A 178 -0.01 5.28 -3.84
CA GLU A 178 -0.80 4.44 -4.74
C GLU A 178 -1.54 5.22 -5.82
N LYS A 179 -2.03 6.42 -5.50
CA LYS A 179 -2.81 7.21 -6.47
C LYS A 179 -1.99 8.26 -7.20
N VAL A 180 -0.76 8.55 -6.77
CA VAL A 180 0.07 9.60 -7.38
C VAL A 180 1.44 9.08 -7.79
N LEU A 181 2.27 8.65 -6.84
CA LEU A 181 3.65 8.25 -7.13
C LEU A 181 3.69 7.04 -8.06
N MET A 182 2.97 5.97 -7.73
CA MET A 182 3.01 4.72 -8.46
C MET A 182 2.49 4.87 -9.89
N PRO A 183 1.36 5.56 -10.16
CA PRO A 183 0.93 5.84 -11.54
C PRO A 183 1.92 6.71 -12.31
N LEU A 184 2.53 7.72 -11.68
CA LEU A 184 3.54 8.54 -12.34
C LEU A 184 4.82 7.75 -12.64
N ALA A 185 5.24 6.87 -11.73
CA ALA A 185 6.37 5.96 -11.94
C ALA A 185 6.09 4.99 -13.09
N GLU A 186 4.87 4.50 -13.21
CA GLU A 186 4.43 3.62 -14.30
C GLU A 186 4.45 4.35 -15.67
N LEU A 187 4.00 5.61 -15.71
CA LEU A 187 4.14 6.46 -16.91
C LEU A 187 5.61 6.65 -17.30
N LEU A 188 6.47 6.90 -16.31
CA LEU A 188 7.91 7.02 -16.50
C LEU A 188 8.53 5.72 -17.02
N GLU A 189 8.17 4.58 -16.44
CA GLU A 189 8.62 3.25 -16.85
C GLU A 189 8.19 2.93 -18.29
N LYS A 190 6.96 3.27 -18.68
CA LYS A 190 6.44 3.06 -20.03
C LYS A 190 7.02 4.05 -21.06
N GLY A 191 7.85 5.02 -20.65
CA GLY A 191 8.45 6.00 -21.54
C GLY A 191 7.49 7.12 -21.99
N HIS A 192 6.32 7.23 -21.36
CA HIS A 192 5.36 8.31 -21.61
C HIS A 192 5.78 9.58 -20.87
N THR A 193 6.85 10.23 -21.32
CA THR A 193 7.02 11.67 -21.04
C THR A 193 6.05 12.43 -21.93
N LYS A 194 5.34 13.46 -21.43
CA LYS A 194 4.40 14.32 -22.19
C LYS A 194 5.05 15.15 -23.32
N ALA A 195 6.08 14.61 -23.97
CA ALA A 195 6.74 15.16 -25.13
C ALA A 195 7.01 14.04 -26.17
N GLN A 196 5.94 13.39 -26.64
CA GLN A 196 5.76 12.80 -27.98
C GLN A 196 4.58 11.82 -27.94
N ALA A 197 3.36 12.35 -28.08
CA ALA A 197 2.21 11.52 -28.40
C ALA A 197 2.18 11.31 -29.92
N ASN A 198 2.66 10.16 -30.38
CA ASN A 198 2.25 9.61 -31.66
C ASN A 198 1.18 8.54 -31.35
N PRO A 199 -0.02 8.58 -31.96
CA PRO A 199 -1.16 7.82 -31.48
C PRO A 199 -1.37 6.51 -32.25
N GLU A 200 -0.57 5.48 -31.98
CA GLU A 200 -0.90 4.07 -32.31
C GLU A 200 -0.21 3.23 -31.21
N GLU A 201 -0.89 2.42 -30.39
CA GLU A 201 -1.60 1.20 -30.78
C GLU A 201 -2.79 0.87 -29.85
N LYS A 202 -3.75 0.15 -30.43
CA LYS A 202 -5.02 -0.31 -29.85
C LYS A 202 -4.84 -1.59 -29.01
N ASP A 203 -5.44 -1.56 -27.83
CA ASP A 203 -6.45 -2.50 -27.32
C ASP A 203 -6.17 -4.02 -27.34
N SER A 204 -5.85 -4.54 -26.16
CA SER A 204 -6.39 -5.81 -25.68
C SER A 204 -6.73 -5.65 -24.20
N GLN A 205 -8.01 -5.43 -23.89
CA GLN A 205 -8.55 -5.44 -22.53
C GLN A 205 -8.42 -6.84 -21.92
N ASP A 206 -7.32 -7.09 -21.20
CA ASP A 206 -7.20 -8.23 -20.30
C ASP A 206 -7.88 -7.90 -18.98
N ILE A 207 -8.93 -8.64 -18.62
CA ILE A 207 -9.77 -8.37 -17.43
C ILE A 207 -8.99 -8.64 -16.13
N LEU A 208 -7.99 -9.51 -16.18
CA LEU A 208 -7.15 -9.90 -15.06
C LEU A 208 -5.70 -9.46 -15.27
N SER A 209 -5.03 -9.05 -14.18
CA SER A 209 -3.57 -8.87 -14.21
C SER A 209 -2.86 -10.22 -14.38
N GLU A 210 -1.59 -10.21 -14.82
CA GLU A 210 -0.79 -11.44 -14.93
C GLU A 210 -0.72 -12.20 -13.59
N ARG A 211 -0.64 -11.47 -12.47
CA ARG A 211 -0.64 -12.08 -11.14
C ARG A 211 -1.98 -12.69 -10.75
N GLU A 212 -3.08 -12.04 -11.12
CA GLU A 212 -4.41 -12.62 -10.95
C GLU A 212 -4.56 -13.90 -11.80
N LYS A 213 -3.97 -13.95 -13.00
CA LYS A 213 -3.90 -15.17 -13.81
C LYS A 213 -3.05 -16.26 -13.15
N GLU A 214 -1.91 -15.92 -12.56
CA GLU A 214 -1.09 -16.86 -11.78
C GLU A 214 -1.86 -17.42 -10.59
N ILE A 215 -2.57 -16.58 -9.84
CA ILE A 215 -3.39 -17.01 -8.69
C ILE A 215 -4.56 -17.86 -9.17
N VAL A 216 -5.23 -17.49 -10.26
CA VAL A 216 -6.28 -18.33 -10.88
C VAL A 216 -5.72 -19.68 -11.30
N LYS A 217 -4.51 -19.73 -11.87
CA LYS A 217 -3.82 -20.96 -12.26
C LYS A 217 -3.52 -21.86 -11.08
N GLU A 218 -2.98 -21.31 -10.00
CA GLU A 218 -2.65 -22.10 -8.80
C GLU A 218 -3.92 -22.52 -8.01
N VAL A 219 -4.96 -21.69 -7.98
CA VAL A 219 -6.28 -22.08 -7.46
C VAL A 219 -6.90 -23.20 -8.29
N ALA A 220 -6.78 -23.14 -9.61
CA ALA A 220 -7.29 -24.17 -10.52
C ALA A 220 -6.50 -25.49 -10.43
N ARG A 221 -5.25 -25.43 -9.96
CA ARG A 221 -4.42 -26.59 -9.58
C ARG A 221 -4.72 -27.13 -8.18
N GLY A 222 -5.68 -26.54 -7.46
CA GLY A 222 -6.14 -27.02 -6.16
C GLY A 222 -5.32 -26.53 -4.96
N LEU A 223 -4.39 -25.59 -5.14
CA LEU A 223 -3.57 -25.10 -4.03
C LEU A 223 -4.40 -24.24 -3.06
N THR A 224 -4.10 -24.38 -1.76
CA THR A 224 -4.65 -23.53 -0.70
C THR A 224 -4.02 -22.14 -0.70
N ASN A 225 -4.66 -21.14 -0.08
CA ASN A 225 -4.08 -19.78 0.01
C ASN A 225 -2.67 -19.77 0.61
N LYS A 226 -2.40 -20.70 1.55
CA LYS A 226 -1.09 -20.83 2.18
C LYS A 226 -0.04 -21.39 1.21
N GLU A 227 -0.38 -22.43 0.47
CA GLU A 227 0.53 -23.01 -0.53
C GLU A 227 0.78 -22.06 -1.70
N ILE A 228 -0.24 -21.31 -2.12
CA ILE A 228 -0.10 -20.25 -3.13
C ILE A 228 0.83 -19.16 -2.60
N ALA A 229 0.65 -18.71 -1.36
CA ALA A 229 1.49 -17.70 -0.71
C ALA A 229 2.96 -18.16 -0.66
N ASP A 230 3.21 -19.39 -0.21
CA ASP A 230 4.55 -19.98 -0.12
C ASP A 230 5.19 -20.14 -1.52
N LYS A 231 4.42 -20.59 -2.52
CA LYS A 231 4.89 -20.80 -3.90
C LYS A 231 5.20 -19.51 -4.63
N LEU A 232 4.41 -18.48 -4.36
CA LEU A 232 4.47 -17.20 -5.05
C LEU A 232 5.23 -16.12 -4.25
N PHE A 233 5.81 -16.49 -3.10
CA PHE A 233 6.58 -15.62 -2.19
C PHE A 233 5.83 -14.34 -1.77
N ILE A 234 4.54 -14.46 -1.43
CA ILE A 234 3.68 -13.36 -0.95
C ILE A 234 2.95 -13.78 0.34
N SER A 235 2.31 -12.85 1.04
CA SER A 235 1.55 -13.19 2.25
C SER A 235 0.24 -13.94 1.91
N VAL A 236 -0.25 -14.74 2.86
CA VAL A 236 -1.57 -15.41 2.75
C VAL A 236 -2.70 -14.37 2.63
N PHE A 237 -2.52 -13.20 3.24
CA PHE A 237 -3.44 -12.09 3.12
C PHE A 237 -3.46 -11.53 1.69
N THR A 238 -2.29 -11.31 1.09
CA THR A 238 -2.14 -10.88 -0.31
C THR A 238 -2.86 -11.83 -1.27
N VAL A 239 -2.71 -13.15 -1.09
CA VAL A 239 -3.47 -14.15 -1.87
C VAL A 239 -4.97 -14.01 -1.67
N THR A 240 -5.42 -13.76 -0.44
CA THR A 240 -6.84 -13.58 -0.10
C THR A 240 -7.42 -12.33 -0.77
N THR A 241 -6.67 -11.22 -0.76
CA THR A 241 -7.02 -9.96 -1.43
C THR A 241 -7.10 -10.13 -2.94
N HIS A 242 -6.10 -10.76 -3.57
CA HIS A 242 -6.17 -11.08 -5.00
C HIS A 242 -7.37 -11.96 -5.34
N ARG A 243 -7.69 -12.99 -4.55
CA ARG A 243 -8.86 -13.85 -4.78
C ARG A 243 -10.18 -13.07 -4.69
N LYS A 244 -10.27 -12.09 -3.78
CA LYS A 244 -11.43 -11.18 -3.68
C LYS A 244 -11.55 -10.31 -4.93
N ASN A 245 -10.44 -9.76 -5.42
CA ASN A 245 -10.39 -8.92 -6.62
C ASN A 245 -10.74 -9.72 -7.89
N ILE A 246 -10.19 -10.93 -8.05
CA ILE A 246 -10.55 -11.89 -9.11
C ILE A 246 -12.05 -12.17 -9.08
N THR A 247 -12.61 -12.45 -7.90
CA THR A 247 -14.04 -12.71 -7.73
C THR A 247 -14.89 -11.51 -8.15
N GLN A 248 -14.46 -10.30 -7.82
CA GLN A 248 -15.15 -9.07 -8.18
C GLN A 248 -15.07 -8.79 -9.69
N LYS A 249 -13.91 -9.01 -10.31
CA LYS A 249 -13.68 -8.80 -11.75
C LYS A 249 -14.41 -9.81 -12.62
N LEU A 250 -14.41 -11.08 -12.23
CA LEU A 250 -15.01 -12.17 -13.02
C LEU A 250 -16.47 -12.49 -12.64
N GLY A 251 -16.92 -12.07 -11.45
CA GLY A 251 -18.19 -12.51 -10.88
C GLY A 251 -18.23 -13.98 -10.47
N ILE A 252 -17.08 -14.67 -10.49
CA ILE A 252 -16.95 -16.11 -10.21
C ILE A 252 -16.51 -16.30 -8.76
N LYS A 253 -17.32 -17.02 -7.97
CA LYS A 253 -17.08 -17.23 -6.53
C LYS A 253 -16.59 -18.63 -6.19
N THR A 254 -16.71 -19.59 -7.11
CA THR A 254 -16.41 -21.01 -6.86
C THR A 254 -15.07 -21.40 -7.48
N ILE A 255 -14.33 -22.29 -6.81
CA ILE A 255 -13.07 -22.85 -7.32
C ILE A 255 -13.32 -23.57 -8.65
N ALA A 256 -14.40 -24.36 -8.75
CA ALA A 256 -14.81 -25.00 -9.99
C ALA A 256 -15.04 -23.99 -11.13
N GLY A 257 -15.68 -22.85 -10.84
CA GLY A 257 -15.87 -21.79 -11.82
C GLY A 257 -14.55 -21.15 -12.26
N LEU A 258 -13.62 -20.90 -11.33
CA LEU A 258 -12.29 -20.36 -11.65
C LEU A 258 -11.46 -21.35 -12.47
N THR A 259 -11.61 -22.65 -12.21
CA THR A 259 -10.93 -23.74 -12.96
C THR A 259 -11.43 -23.80 -14.40
N VAL A 260 -12.75 -23.72 -14.61
CA VAL A 260 -13.34 -23.64 -15.96
C VAL A 260 -12.88 -22.39 -16.68
N TYR A 261 -12.87 -21.23 -16.01
CA TYR A 261 -12.36 -19.99 -16.57
C TYR A 261 -10.89 -20.12 -17.01
N ALA A 262 -10.05 -20.73 -16.17
CA ALA A 262 -8.63 -20.92 -16.45
C ALA A 262 -8.39 -21.82 -17.68
N LEU A 263 -9.20 -22.88 -17.85
CA LEU A 263 -9.16 -23.74 -19.05
C LEU A 263 -9.63 -23.00 -20.31
N MET A 264 -10.75 -22.28 -20.23
CA MET A 264 -11.34 -21.57 -21.38
C MET A 264 -10.44 -20.44 -21.92
N ASN A 265 -9.66 -19.81 -21.04
CA ASN A 265 -8.73 -18.74 -21.39
C ASN A 265 -7.28 -19.23 -21.58
N GLY A 266 -7.05 -20.55 -21.61
CA GLY A 266 -5.73 -21.13 -21.87
C GLY A 266 -4.68 -20.87 -20.78
N LEU A 267 -5.08 -20.53 -19.55
CA LEU A 267 -4.19 -20.31 -18.41
C LEU A 267 -3.62 -21.65 -17.87
N ILE A 268 -4.39 -22.73 -18.05
CA ILE A 268 -4.02 -24.12 -17.73
C ILE A 268 -4.50 -25.08 -18.81
N SER A 269 -3.85 -26.24 -18.90
CA SER A 269 -4.25 -27.36 -19.74
C SER A 269 -4.96 -28.44 -18.93
N GLN A 270 -5.68 -29.36 -19.59
CA GLN A 270 -6.32 -30.50 -18.91
C GLN A 270 -5.31 -31.40 -18.17
N THR A 271 -4.04 -31.37 -18.55
CA THR A 271 -2.95 -32.10 -17.89
C THR A 271 -2.44 -31.43 -16.61
N ASP A 272 -2.82 -30.18 -16.33
CA ASP A 272 -2.44 -29.45 -15.11
C ASP A 272 -3.38 -29.69 -13.92
N ILE A 273 -4.46 -30.45 -14.11
CA ILE A 273 -5.47 -30.71 -13.08
C ILE A 273 -5.24 -32.12 -12.51
N GLU A 274 -4.80 -32.21 -11.25
CA GLU A 274 -4.83 -33.46 -10.51
C GLU A 274 -6.29 -33.75 -10.09
N LEU A 275 -6.89 -34.80 -10.68
CA LEU A 275 -8.20 -35.35 -10.28
C LEU A 275 -8.05 -36.31 -9.11
#